data_AF-A0A535IGS9-F1
#
_entry.id   AF-A0A535IGS9-F1
#
_cell.length_a   1.000
_cell.length_b   1.000
_cell.length_c   1.000
_cell.angle_alpha   90.00
_cell.angle_beta   90.00
_cell.angle_gamma   90.00
#
_symmetry.space_group_name_H-M   'P 1'
#
loop_
_entity.id
_entity.type
_entity.pdbx_description
1 polymer ?
#
loop_
_entity_poly.entity_id
_entity_poly.type
_entity_poly.pdbx_seq_one_letter_code
_entity_poly.pdbx_strand_id
1 'polypeptide(L)' 'PGWTPLFLTAGGLVMEIGGMVTHGSVVAREYGIPAVVGVHEATQRLHTGQRVRVDGSAGRVLLLPA' A
#
# COMPACT_ATOMS: atom_id res chain seq x y z
N PRO A 1 3.61 -14.23 -2.69
CA PRO A 1 5.03 -13.81 -2.73
C PRO A 1 5.65 -13.92 -1.34
N GLY A 2 6.99 -13.97 -1.22
CA GLY A 2 7.66 -14.08 0.09
C GLY A 2 7.38 -12.93 1.06
N TRP A 3 6.90 -11.78 0.57
CA TRP A 3 6.55 -10.62 1.40
C TRP A 3 5.13 -10.67 1.98
N THR A 4 4.27 -11.60 1.55
CA THR A 4 2.87 -11.68 2.03
C THR A 4 2.75 -11.72 3.56
N PRO A 5 3.60 -12.46 4.31
CA PRO A 5 3.52 -12.49 5.77
C PRO A 5 3.68 -11.11 6.45
N LEU A 6 4.28 -10.12 5.78
CA LEU A 6 4.40 -8.76 6.30
C LEU A 6 3.04 -8.06 6.47
N PHE A 7 1.98 -8.57 5.84
CA PHE A 7 0.65 -7.96 5.89
C PHE A 7 -0.01 -8.12 7.26
N LEU A 8 0.41 -9.12 8.03
CA LEU A 8 -0.06 -9.34 9.40
C LEU A 8 0.26 -8.16 10.34
N THR A 9 1.29 -7.39 10.03
CA THR A 9 1.75 -6.26 10.85
C THR A 9 1.66 -4.92 10.12
N ALA A 10 1.21 -4.91 8.87
CA ALA A 10 1.09 -3.70 8.06
C ALA A 10 -0.19 -2.93 8.38
N GLY A 11 -0.11 -1.59 8.39
CA GLY A 11 -1.28 -0.72 8.47
C GLY A 11 -1.90 -0.36 7.10
N GLY A 12 -1.25 -0.74 6.00
CA GLY A 12 -1.66 -0.44 4.63
C GLY A 12 -0.59 -0.83 3.61
N LEU A 13 -0.98 -0.85 2.34
CA LEU A 13 -0.13 -1.29 1.23
C LEU A 13 -0.10 -0.23 0.12
N VAL A 14 1.10 0.10 -0.35
CA VAL A 14 1.31 0.95 -1.53
C VAL A 14 2.18 0.17 -2.51
N MET A 15 1.74 0.04 -3.77
CA MET A 15 2.48 -0.68 -4.81
C MET A 15 2.57 0.13 -6.10
N GLU A 16 3.74 0.10 -6.74
CA GLU A 16 3.94 0.73 -8.05
C GLU A 16 3.30 -0.08 -9.18
N ILE A 17 3.39 -1.41 -9.09
CA ILE A 17 2.91 -2.33 -10.11
C ILE A 17 1.71 -3.09 -9.59
N GLY A 18 0.66 -3.17 -10.40
CA GLY A 18 -0.51 -3.98 -10.10
C GLY A 18 -1.80 -3.28 -10.53
N GLY A 19 -2.92 -3.95 -10.25
CA GLY A 19 -4.26 -3.46 -10.55
C GLY A 19 -5.24 -3.94 -9.49
N MET A 20 -6.50 -3.56 -9.61
CA MET A 20 -7.50 -3.85 -8.58
C MET A 20 -7.71 -5.35 -8.27
N VAL A 21 -7.32 -6.25 -9.18
CA VAL A 21 -7.53 -7.70 -9.07
C VAL A 21 -6.19 -8.47 -9.02
N THR A 22 -5.06 -7.79 -8.87
CA THR A 22 -3.76 -8.47 -8.75
C THR A 22 -3.58 -9.05 -7.36
N HIS A 23 -2.67 -10.04 -7.25
CA HIS A 23 -2.40 -10.76 -6.00
C HIS A 23 -2.22 -9.81 -4.80
N GLY A 24 -1.46 -8.73 -4.92
CA GLY A 24 -1.27 -7.79 -3.81
C GLY A 24 -2.56 -7.11 -3.34
N SER A 25 -3.39 -6.65 -4.26
CA SER A 25 -4.68 -6.00 -3.97
C SER A 25 -5.70 -6.97 -3.36
N VAL A 26 -5.73 -8.21 -3.85
CA VAL A 26 -6.64 -9.25 -3.34
C VAL A 26 -6.25 -9.64 -1.92
N VAL A 27 -4.97 -9.96 -1.71
CA VAL A 27 -4.49 -10.37 -0.39
C VAL A 27 -4.60 -9.23 0.62
N ALA A 28 -4.34 -7.97 0.23
CA ALA A 28 -4.57 -6.84 1.14
C ALA A 28 -6.02 -6.76 1.66
N ARG A 29 -7.00 -7.04 0.80
CA ARG A 29 -8.43 -7.08 1.18
C ARG A 29 -8.74 -8.24 2.11
N GLU A 30 -8.18 -9.41 1.85
CA GLU A 30 -8.33 -10.59 2.73
C GLU A 30 -7.80 -10.31 4.14
N TYR A 31 -6.72 -9.53 4.24
CA TYR A 31 -6.12 -9.10 5.51
C TYR A 31 -6.76 -7.83 6.09
N GLY A 32 -7.75 -7.24 5.42
CA GLY A 32 -8.47 -6.06 5.89
C GLY A 32 -7.67 -4.76 5.91
N ILE A 33 -6.55 -4.68 5.18
CA ILE A 33 -5.72 -3.47 5.13
C ILE A 33 -6.02 -2.64 3.87
N PRO A 34 -5.97 -1.29 3.95
CA PRO A 34 -6.13 -0.44 2.78
C PRO A 34 -4.96 -0.63 1.81
N ALA A 35 -5.26 -0.69 0.51
CA ALA A 35 -4.25 -0.82 -0.53
C ALA A 35 -4.47 0.19 -1.66
N VAL A 36 -3.38 0.82 -2.12
CA VAL A 36 -3.35 1.61 -3.35
C VAL A 36 -2.26 1.04 -4.27
N VAL A 37 -2.63 0.72 -5.49
CA VAL A 37 -1.74 0.11 -6.49
C VAL A 37 -1.64 0.99 -7.72
N GLY A 38 -0.57 0.84 -8.51
CA GLY A 38 -0.31 1.72 -9.66
C GLY A 38 0.24 3.08 -9.26
N VAL A 39 0.83 3.20 -8.07
CA VAL A 39 1.41 4.47 -7.59
C VAL A 39 2.80 4.64 -8.18
N HIS A 40 2.90 5.46 -9.23
CA HIS A 40 4.17 5.67 -9.93
C HIS A 40 5.26 6.21 -8.99
N GLU A 41 6.44 5.58 -9.03
CA GLU A 41 7.64 5.93 -8.25
C GLU A 41 7.42 5.96 -6.72
N ALA A 42 6.44 5.21 -6.20
CA ALA A 42 6.14 5.18 -4.77
C ALA A 42 7.36 4.88 -3.91
N THR A 43 8.22 3.94 -4.32
CA THR A 43 9.40 3.52 -3.56
C THR A 43 10.52 4.56 -3.57
N GLN A 44 10.51 5.48 -4.53
CA GLN A 44 11.46 6.59 -4.62
C GLN A 44 10.95 7.83 -3.90
N ARG A 45 9.62 8.01 -3.85
CA ARG A 45 8.96 9.19 -3.26
C ARG A 45 8.67 9.03 -1.77
N LEU A 46 8.48 7.80 -1.31
CA LEU A 46 8.24 7.46 0.08
C LEU A 46 9.52 6.90 0.70
N HIS A 47 9.82 7.38 1.90
CA HIS A 47 11.03 6.98 2.63
C HIS A 47 10.66 6.44 4.01
N THR A 48 11.47 5.49 4.48
CA THR A 48 11.35 4.91 5.82
C THR A 48 11.27 5.99 6.89
N GLY A 49 10.35 5.85 7.83
CA GLY A 49 10.10 6.80 8.92
C GLY A 49 9.03 7.85 8.60
N GLN A 50 8.64 8.02 7.33
CA GLN A 50 7.53 8.89 6.97
C GLN A 50 6.18 8.31 7.39
N ARG A 51 5.33 9.16 7.97
CA ARG A 51 3.92 8.82 8.22
C ARG A 51 3.11 9.12 6.97
N VAL A 52 2.33 8.14 6.53
CA VAL A 52 1.44 8.27 5.37
C VAL A 52 0.03 7.83 5.72
N ARG A 53 -0.96 8.44 5.08
CA ARG A 53 -2.34 7.94 5.04
C ARG A 53 -2.56 7.24 3.71
N VAL A 54 -3.02 5.99 3.78
CA VAL A 54 -3.40 5.18 2.62
C VAL A 54 -4.92 5.11 2.57
N ASP A 55 -5.51 5.68 1.52
CA ASP A 55 -6.94 5.65 1.26
C ASP A 55 -7.19 4.76 0.03
N GLY A 56 -7.53 3.49 0.30
CA GLY A 56 -7.81 2.51 -0.74
C GLY A 56 -9.13 2.75 -1.47
N SER A 57 -10.07 3.53 -0.90
CA SER A 57 -11.34 3.86 -1.52
C SER A 57 -11.20 5.00 -2.54
N ALA A 58 -10.41 6.02 -2.21
CA ALA A 58 -10.11 7.14 -3.10
C ALA A 58 -8.91 6.89 -4.02
N GLY A 59 -8.15 5.81 -3.79
CA GLY A 59 -6.90 5.53 -4.52
C GLY A 59 -5.81 6.55 -4.24
N ARG A 60 -5.71 7.07 -3.01
CA ARG A 60 -4.80 8.16 -2.64
C ARG A 60 -3.83 7.75 -1.56
N VAL A 61 -2.60 8.22 -1.69
CA VAL A 61 -1.57 8.15 -0.65
C VAL A 61 -1.17 9.59 -0.30
N LEU A 62 -1.28 9.95 0.97
CA LEU A 62 -1.00 11.28 1.48
C LEU A 62 0.16 11.23 2.46
N LEU A 63 1.19 12.04 2.24
CA LEU A 63 2.23 12.26 3.24
C LEU A 63 1.67 13.11 4.38
N LEU A 64 1.92 12.69 5.62
CA LEU A 64 1.48 13.41 6.82
C LEU A 64 2.61 14.29 7.36
N PRO A 65 2.28 15.43 7.99
CA PRO A 65 3.26 16.20 8.74
C PRO A 65 3.91 15.35 9.83
N ALA A 66 5.16 15.69 10.17
CA ALA A 66 5.90 15.08 11.28
C ALA A 66 5.27 15.42 12.64
#